data_AF-A0ABD2LGM3-F1
#
_entry.id   AF-A0ABD2LGM3-F1
#
_cell.length_a   1.000
_cell.length_b   1.000
_cell.length_c   1.000
_cell.angle_alpha   90.00
_cell.angle_beta   90.00
_cell.angle_gamma   90.00
#
_symmetry.space_group_name_H-M   'P 1'
#
loop_
_entity.id
_entity.type
_entity.pdbx_description
1 polymer ?
#
loop_
_entity_poly.entity_id
_entity_poly.type
_entity_poly.pdbx_seq_one_letter_code
_entity_poly.pdbx_strand_id
1 'polypeptide(L)'
;MVVKTSTFGVETDSMLDGGAQISLISANFLYQLVKEKNLDFDSLEPSQINVRVLDVNGKMVPCLFKVNLPILRRGLKSEVKVAVHVTKAPIGFDMLIGTNGLGKLGFKLYDEANDSMVEFENSELNSKNLLTVIYGTTIEPRSTKILEMGVNENYEASELLISSDNSNDLHVEPTVAIAN
;
A
#
# COMPACT_ATOMS: atom_id res chain seq x y z
N MET A 1 0.54 -2.38 -6.34
CA MET A 1 1.63 -2.25 -7.34
C MET A 1 2.59 -1.17 -6.87
N VAL A 2 3.90 -1.37 -6.94
CA VAL A 2 4.88 -0.33 -6.55
C VAL A 2 5.37 0.43 -7.77
N VAL A 3 5.41 1.75 -7.70
CA VAL A 3 5.96 2.61 -8.76
C VAL A 3 6.89 3.67 -8.19
N LYS A 4 7.90 4.06 -8.97
CA LYS A 4 8.76 5.18 -8.63
C LYS A 4 8.03 6.52 -8.80
N THR A 5 8.03 7.31 -7.74
CA THR A 5 7.55 8.69 -7.71
C THR A 5 8.65 9.60 -7.16
N SER A 6 8.62 10.88 -7.50
CA SER A 6 9.52 11.89 -6.97
C SER A 6 8.72 13.02 -6.32
N THR A 7 9.17 13.43 -5.14
CA THR A 7 8.64 14.60 -4.42
C THR A 7 9.81 15.47 -4.01
N PHE A 8 9.78 16.76 -4.39
CA PHE A 8 10.89 17.69 -4.17
C PHE A 8 12.25 17.16 -4.67
N GLY A 9 12.23 16.40 -5.77
CA GLY A 9 13.43 15.78 -6.33
C GLY A 9 14.00 14.61 -5.54
N VAL A 10 13.27 14.06 -4.55
CA VAL A 10 13.60 12.80 -3.88
C VAL A 10 12.75 11.69 -4.47
N GLU A 11 13.39 10.67 -5.04
CA GLU A 11 12.70 9.47 -5.51
C GLU A 11 12.34 8.55 -4.33
N THR A 12 11.14 7.98 -4.39
CA THR A 12 10.66 6.95 -3.47
C THR A 12 9.78 5.95 -4.19
N ASP A 13 9.69 4.76 -3.61
CA ASP A 13 8.78 3.70 -4.04
C ASP A 13 7.40 3.93 -3.41
N SER A 14 6.44 4.25 -4.27
CA SER A 14 5.04 4.46 -3.89
C SER A 14 4.21 3.22 -4.15
N MET A 15 3.44 2.79 -3.15
CA MET A 15 2.38 1.80 -3.35
C MET A 15 1.16 2.47 -4.00
N LEU A 16 0.71 1.95 -5.12
CA LEU A 16 -0.58 2.32 -5.72
C LEU A 16 -1.68 1.42 -5.18
N ASP A 17 -2.69 2.02 -4.56
CA ASP A 17 -3.80 1.31 -3.94
C ASP A 17 -5.14 1.87 -4.42
N GLY A 18 -5.79 1.16 -5.34
CA GLY A 18 -7.12 1.52 -5.84
C GLY A 18 -8.24 1.29 -4.82
N GLY A 19 -7.98 0.56 -3.73
CA GLY A 19 -8.92 0.37 -2.63
C GLY A 19 -8.83 1.44 -1.54
N ALA A 20 -7.74 2.22 -1.50
CA ALA A 20 -7.61 3.35 -0.60
C ALA A 20 -8.28 4.59 -1.16
N GLN A 21 -9.14 5.22 -0.36
CA GLN A 21 -9.79 6.49 -0.70
C GLN A 21 -8.85 7.69 -0.55
N ILE A 22 -7.80 7.54 0.26
CA ILE A 22 -6.82 8.59 0.54
C ILE A 22 -5.41 8.10 0.34
N SER A 23 -4.53 9.05 0.03
CA SER A 23 -3.09 8.83 0.00
C SER A 23 -2.49 9.04 1.38
N LEU A 24 -1.51 8.24 1.75
CA LEU A 24 -0.78 8.28 3.01
C LEU A 24 0.70 8.54 2.77
N ILE A 25 1.33 9.26 3.69
CA ILE A 25 2.79 9.38 3.78
C ILE A 25 3.25 9.03 5.20
N SER A 26 4.33 8.26 5.28
CA SER A 26 5.02 7.99 6.54
C SER A 26 5.53 9.29 7.16
N ALA A 27 5.24 9.51 8.44
CA ALA A 27 5.74 10.68 9.17
C ALA A 27 7.28 10.75 9.16
N ASN A 28 7.95 9.60 9.18
CA ASN A 28 9.41 9.52 9.12
C ASN A 28 9.93 9.98 7.75
N PHE A 29 9.29 9.54 6.67
CA PHE A 29 9.67 9.93 5.32
C PHE A 29 9.41 11.43 5.09
N LEU A 30 8.27 11.96 5.54
CA LEU A 30 8.02 13.40 5.46
C LEU A 30 9.07 14.22 6.24
N TYR A 31 9.44 13.76 7.44
CA TYR A 31 10.49 14.42 8.22
C TYR A 31 11.84 14.42 7.48
N GLN A 32 12.21 13.30 6.85
CA GLN A 32 13.42 13.23 6.01
C GLN A 32 13.35 14.22 4.84
N LEU A 33 12.23 14.27 4.12
CA LEU A 33 12.03 15.23 3.02
C LEU A 33 12.24 16.68 3.49
N VAL A 34 11.59 17.06 4.58
CA VAL A 34 11.69 18.42 5.14
C VAL A 34 13.13 18.74 5.54
N LYS A 35 13.81 17.79 6.18
CA LYS A 35 15.19 17.97 6.65
C LYS A 35 16.21 18.02 5.49
N GLU A 36 16.14 17.08 4.56
CA GLU A 36 17.12 16.93 3.47
C GLU A 36 16.99 18.04 2.42
N LYS A 37 15.76 18.51 2.17
CA LYS A 37 15.49 19.55 1.18
C LYS A 37 15.34 20.95 1.81
N ASN A 38 15.53 21.05 3.14
CA ASN A 38 15.37 22.29 3.91
C ASN A 38 14.05 22.99 3.56
N LEU A 39 12.97 22.22 3.52
CA LEU A 39 11.66 22.70 3.07
C LEU A 39 11.02 23.53 4.17
N ASP A 40 10.40 24.64 3.75
CA ASP A 40 9.45 25.34 4.60
C ASP A 40 8.20 24.46 4.75
N PHE A 41 7.93 24.03 5.97
CA PHE A 41 6.79 23.17 6.27
C PHE A 41 5.44 23.86 5.95
N ASP A 42 5.38 25.19 6.09
CA ASP A 42 4.15 25.95 5.80
C ASP A 42 3.82 25.92 4.30
N SER A 43 4.82 25.76 3.44
CA SER A 43 4.64 25.59 1.98
C SER A 43 3.90 24.30 1.61
N LEU A 44 3.81 23.34 2.53
CA LEU A 44 3.09 22.08 2.34
C LEU A 44 1.58 22.20 2.62
N GLU A 45 1.10 23.39 2.96
CA GLU A 45 -0.31 23.69 3.25
C GLU A 45 -0.90 22.73 4.31
N PRO A 46 -0.28 22.59 5.50
CA PRO A 46 -0.73 21.67 6.53
C PRO A 46 -2.14 22.01 6.99
N SER A 47 -2.99 21.00 7.14
CA SER A 47 -4.37 21.19 7.59
C SER A 47 -4.85 20.04 8.47
N GLN A 48 -5.85 20.34 9.31
CA GLN A 48 -6.43 19.37 10.22
C GLN A 48 -7.20 18.28 9.48
N ILE A 49 -7.26 17.11 10.12
CA ILE A 49 -8.02 15.95 9.66
C ILE A 49 -9.34 15.93 10.42
N ASN A 50 -10.44 16.09 9.68
CA ASN A 50 -11.79 16.12 10.25
C ASN A 50 -12.56 14.81 10.03
N VAL A 51 -11.85 13.75 9.63
CA VAL A 51 -12.43 12.47 9.19
C VAL A 51 -11.70 11.30 9.84
N ARG A 52 -12.44 10.24 10.16
CA ARG A 52 -11.85 9.00 10.67
C ARG A 52 -11.32 8.18 9.52
N VAL A 53 -10.07 7.73 9.63
CA VAL A 53 -9.43 6.84 8.66
C VAL A 53 -9.38 5.43 9.26
N LEU A 54 -9.91 4.45 8.54
CA LEU A 54 -9.87 3.04 8.89
C LEU A 54 -9.04 2.24 7.89
N ASP A 55 -8.36 1.20 8.38
CA ASP A 55 -7.84 0.16 7.51
C ASP A 55 -8.96 -0.82 7.06
N VAL A 56 -8.62 -1.79 6.22
CA VAL A 56 -9.56 -2.84 5.77
C VAL A 56 -10.11 -3.73 6.90
N ASN A 57 -9.42 -3.80 8.03
CA ASN A 57 -9.84 -4.58 9.19
C ASN A 57 -10.72 -3.74 10.14
N GLY A 58 -11.05 -2.50 9.77
CA GLY A 58 -11.81 -1.57 10.60
C GLY A 58 -11.02 -0.95 11.74
N LYS A 59 -9.69 -1.07 11.75
CA LYS A 59 -8.82 -0.45 12.75
C LYS A 59 -8.55 1.00 12.39
N MET A 60 -8.57 1.87 13.40
CA MET A 60 -8.24 3.29 13.23
C MET A 60 -6.79 3.47 12.80
N VAL A 61 -6.59 4.24 11.74
CA VAL A 61 -5.27 4.64 11.23
C VAL A 61 -4.93 6.00 11.81
N PRO A 62 -3.92 6.12 12.69
CA PRO A 62 -3.57 7.38 13.31
C PRO A 62 -2.91 8.32 12.30
N CYS A 63 -3.68 9.29 11.81
CA CYS A 63 -3.17 10.38 10.97
C CYS A 63 -3.04 11.67 11.80
N LEU A 64 -1.92 12.37 11.64
CA LEU A 64 -1.58 13.56 12.43
C LEU A 64 -2.20 14.83 11.84
N PHE A 65 -2.01 15.02 10.53
CA PHE A 65 -2.48 16.14 9.73
C PHE A 65 -2.40 15.73 8.25
N LYS A 66 -2.95 16.56 7.36
CA LYS A 66 -2.81 16.38 5.91
C LYS A 66 -1.98 17.51 5.30
N VAL A 67 -1.24 17.20 4.25
CA VAL A 67 -0.42 18.16 3.47
C VAL A 67 -0.63 17.95 1.99
N ASN A 68 -0.37 18.97 1.19
CA ASN A 68 -0.34 18.88 -0.26
C ASN A 68 1.09 18.68 -0.74
N LEU A 69 1.38 17.49 -1.27
CA LEU A 69 2.70 17.17 -1.83
C LEU A 69 2.70 17.31 -3.36
N PRO A 70 3.70 17.98 -3.93
CA PRO A 70 3.98 17.85 -5.36
C PRO A 70 4.58 16.47 -5.61
N ILE A 71 3.92 15.68 -6.46
CA ILE A 71 4.36 14.35 -6.84
C ILE A 71 4.56 14.32 -8.35
N LEU A 72 5.73 13.88 -8.78
CA LEU A 72 6.05 13.54 -10.16
C LEU A 72 6.15 12.02 -10.30
N ARG A 73 5.72 11.49 -11.43
CA ARG A 73 6.08 10.12 -11.84
C ARG A 73 6.62 10.12 -13.27
N ARG A 74 7.34 9.06 -13.62
CA ARG A 74 7.77 8.84 -14.99
C ARG A 74 6.57 8.85 -15.93
N GLY A 75 6.67 9.64 -17.00
CA GLY A 75 5.63 9.82 -18.01
C GLY A 75 4.72 11.03 -17.81
N LEU A 76 4.76 11.71 -16.65
CA LEU A 76 4.10 13.00 -16.47
C LEU A 76 5.01 14.15 -16.91
N LYS A 77 4.41 15.21 -17.50
CA LYS A 77 5.11 16.41 -17.94
C LYS A 77 5.47 17.36 -16.79
N SER A 78 4.71 17.31 -15.70
CA SER A 78 4.85 18.19 -14.54
C SER A 78 4.41 17.48 -13.26
N GLU A 79 4.84 18.01 -12.12
CA GLU A 79 4.37 17.60 -10.80
C GLU A 79 2.86 17.86 -10.66
N VAL A 80 2.20 17.01 -9.88
CA VAL A 80 0.79 17.16 -9.50
C VAL A 80 0.65 17.24 -7.98
N LYS A 81 -0.20 18.16 -7.51
CA LYS A 81 -0.48 18.28 -6.07
C LYS A 81 -1.45 17.20 -5.61
N VAL A 82 -0.98 16.33 -4.72
CA VAL A 82 -1.77 15.27 -4.08
C VAL A 82 -1.88 15.56 -2.59
N ALA A 83 -3.11 15.52 -2.08
CA ALA A 83 -3.35 15.61 -0.65
C ALA A 83 -3.01 14.26 0.00
N VAL A 84 -2.02 14.24 0.88
CA VAL A 84 -1.59 13.05 1.61
C VAL A 84 -1.82 13.22 3.10
N HIS A 85 -2.25 12.15 3.76
CA HIS A 85 -2.40 12.14 5.22
C HIS A 85 -1.11 11.61 5.84
N VAL A 86 -0.57 12.37 6.79
CA VAL A 86 0.66 12.02 7.48
C VAL A 86 0.33 11.03 8.59
N THR A 87 0.92 9.84 8.53
CA THR A 87 0.62 8.75 9.47
C THR A 87 1.88 8.24 10.17
N LYS A 88 1.71 7.78 11.41
CA LYS A 88 2.73 7.00 12.13
C LYS A 88 2.50 5.49 12.03
N ALA A 89 1.43 5.06 11.36
CA ALA A 89 1.13 3.65 11.18
C ALA A 89 2.20 2.97 10.31
N PRO A 90 2.53 1.69 10.59
CA PRO A 90 3.49 0.94 9.80
C PRO A 90 2.87 0.48 8.48
N ILE A 91 2.72 1.40 7.52
CA ILE A 91 2.06 1.12 6.23
C ILE A 91 2.90 0.24 5.28
N GLY A 92 4.16 -0.06 5.64
CA GLY A 92 5.06 -0.90 4.85
C GLY A 92 5.73 -0.18 3.67
N PHE A 93 5.37 1.08 3.43
CA PHE A 93 5.87 1.92 2.34
C PHE A 93 6.11 3.35 2.84
N ASP A 94 6.96 4.11 2.16
CA ASP A 94 7.12 5.53 2.48
C ASP A 94 5.89 6.34 2.07
N MET A 95 5.27 5.94 0.95
CA MET A 95 4.09 6.57 0.40
C MET A 95 3.10 5.54 -0.17
N LEU A 96 1.82 5.76 0.11
CA LEU A 96 0.70 5.01 -0.46
C LEU A 96 -0.21 6.00 -1.18
N ILE A 97 -0.51 5.75 -2.45
CA ILE A 97 -1.34 6.61 -3.29
C ILE A 97 -2.71 5.96 -3.46
N GLY A 98 -3.70 6.58 -2.83
CA GLY A 98 -5.11 6.23 -2.96
C GLY A 98 -5.78 6.90 -4.17
N THR A 99 -7.06 6.62 -4.36
CA THR A 99 -7.87 7.13 -5.48
C THR A 99 -7.88 8.66 -5.58
N ASN A 100 -7.73 9.39 -4.46
CA ASN A 100 -7.59 10.85 -4.44
C ASN A 100 -6.31 11.39 -5.15
N GLY A 101 -5.33 10.51 -5.40
CA GLY A 101 -4.08 10.81 -6.09
C GLY A 101 -3.90 10.03 -7.39
N LEU A 102 -4.42 8.80 -7.49
CA LEU A 102 -4.23 7.93 -8.66
C LEU A 102 -4.69 8.57 -9.97
N GLY A 103 -5.90 9.14 -10.00
CA GLY A 103 -6.43 9.83 -11.17
C GLY A 103 -5.59 11.05 -11.56
N LYS A 104 -5.12 11.83 -10.58
CA LYS A 104 -4.24 13.00 -10.81
C LYS A 104 -2.89 12.61 -11.39
N LEU A 105 -2.39 11.44 -11.00
CA LEU A 105 -1.17 10.88 -11.57
C LEU A 105 -1.42 10.22 -12.93
N GLY A 106 -2.66 10.19 -13.45
CA GLY A 106 -2.99 9.61 -14.75
C GLY A 106 -2.98 8.08 -14.76
N PHE A 107 -3.21 7.45 -13.61
CA PHE A 107 -3.55 6.03 -13.56
C PHE A 107 -5.04 5.84 -13.90
N LYS A 108 -5.36 4.67 -14.45
CA LYS A 108 -6.72 4.23 -14.79
C LYS A 108 -6.89 2.79 -14.35
N LEU A 109 -8.14 2.37 -14.14
CA LEU A 109 -8.51 0.98 -13.93
C LEU A 109 -8.83 0.36 -15.29
N TYR A 110 -8.31 -0.82 -15.56
CA TYR A 110 -8.68 -1.58 -16.74
C TYR A 110 -9.90 -2.45 -16.41
N ASP A 111 -10.98 -2.26 -17.17
CA ASP A 111 -12.18 -3.08 -17.14
C ASP A 111 -12.11 -4.10 -18.28
N GLU A 112 -11.72 -5.32 -17.93
CA GLU A 112 -11.57 -6.44 -18.87
C GLU A 112 -12.88 -6.82 -19.54
N ALA A 113 -14.02 -6.71 -18.83
CA ALA A 113 -15.31 -7.12 -19.36
C ALA A 113 -15.78 -6.22 -20.51
N ASN A 114 -15.40 -4.95 -20.48
CA ASN A 114 -15.76 -3.96 -21.48
C ASN A 114 -14.57 -3.51 -22.36
N ASP A 115 -13.40 -4.14 -22.21
CA ASP A 115 -12.12 -3.76 -22.82
C ASP A 115 -11.86 -2.25 -22.79
N SER A 116 -11.99 -1.66 -21.59
CA SER A 116 -11.99 -0.20 -21.45
C SER A 116 -11.14 0.29 -20.28
N MET A 117 -10.68 1.53 -20.36
CA MET A 117 -9.93 2.19 -19.30
C MET A 117 -10.83 3.16 -18.54
N VAL A 118 -11.15 2.82 -17.30
CA VAL A 118 -12.02 3.59 -16.40
C VAL A 118 -11.18 4.57 -15.57
N GLU A 119 -11.62 5.81 -15.47
CA GLU A 119 -10.94 6.83 -14.67
C GLU A 119 -11.25 6.65 -13.18
N PHE A 120 -10.27 6.96 -12.33
CA PHE A 120 -10.53 7.02 -10.89
C PHE A 120 -11.41 8.23 -10.60
N GLU A 121 -12.61 7.99 -10.11
CA GLU A 121 -13.47 9.05 -9.61
C GLU A 121 -12.91 9.60 -8.30
N ASN A 122 -12.83 10.93 -8.21
CA ASN A 122 -12.63 11.57 -6.92
C ASN A 122 -13.96 11.49 -6.17
N SER A 123 -14.07 10.53 -5.24
CA SER A 123 -15.22 10.51 -4.34
C SER A 123 -15.33 11.86 -3.62
N GLU A 124 -16.53 12.44 -3.53
CA GLU A 124 -16.76 13.65 -2.74
C GLU A 124 -16.46 13.37 -1.26
N LEU A 125 -15.20 13.58 -0.85
CA LEU A 125 -14.69 13.30 0.50
C LEU A 125 -15.49 14.08 1.57
N ASN A 126 -16.16 15.16 1.19
CA ASN A 126 -16.99 15.99 2.06
C ASN A 126 -18.32 15.33 2.50
N SER A 127 -18.72 14.21 1.88
CA SER A 127 -19.99 13.53 2.17
C SER A 127 -19.86 12.36 3.16
N LYS A 128 -18.63 11.98 3.55
CA LYS A 128 -18.38 10.77 4.36
C LYS A 128 -17.63 11.09 5.66
N ASN A 129 -18.19 10.65 6.78
CA ASN A 129 -17.54 10.71 8.10
C ASN A 129 -16.44 9.66 8.29
N LEU A 130 -16.16 8.85 7.26
CA LEU A 130 -15.30 7.68 7.28
C LEU A 130 -14.57 7.53 5.95
N LEU A 131 -13.26 7.23 6.02
CA LEU A 131 -12.42 6.92 4.87
C LEU A 131 -11.68 5.61 5.11
N THR A 132 -11.50 4.82 4.06
CA THR A 132 -10.86 3.51 4.10
C THR A 132 -9.53 3.51 3.34
N VAL A 133 -8.55 2.80 3.86
CA VAL A 133 -7.25 2.55 3.24
C VAL A 133 -6.89 1.06 3.31
N ILE A 134 -6.18 0.54 2.30
CA ILE A 134 -5.75 -0.86 2.29
C ILE A 134 -4.22 -0.91 2.34
N TYR A 135 -3.69 -1.12 3.54
CA TYR A 135 -2.26 -1.36 3.72
C TYR A 135 -2.07 -2.47 4.74
N GLY A 136 -1.24 -3.45 4.41
CA GLY A 136 -0.97 -4.59 5.29
C GLY A 136 -2.22 -5.46 5.54
N THR A 137 -2.60 -6.27 4.56
CA THR A 137 -3.60 -7.32 4.78
C THR A 137 -2.98 -8.42 5.64
N THR A 138 -3.43 -8.57 6.90
CA THR A 138 -3.11 -9.77 7.67
C THR A 138 -4.07 -10.86 7.23
N ILE A 139 -3.59 -11.81 6.43
CA ILE A 139 -4.33 -13.04 6.15
C ILE A 139 -4.12 -13.95 7.36
N GLU A 140 -5.15 -14.11 8.18
CA GLU A 140 -5.10 -15.14 9.23
C GLU A 140 -5.15 -16.52 8.53
N PRO A 141 -4.12 -17.37 8.69
CA PRO A 141 -4.13 -18.69 8.08
C PRO A 141 -5.28 -19.50 8.70
N ARG A 142 -6.25 -19.90 7.86
CA ARG A 142 -7.41 -20.71 8.31
C ARG A 142 -7.00 -22.09 8.85
N SER A 143 -5.80 -22.57 8.52
CA SER A 143 -5.22 -23.76 9.11
C SER A 143 -3.70 -23.65 9.14
N THR A 144 -3.11 -23.83 10.31
CA THR A 144 -1.67 -24.05 10.47
C THR A 144 -1.47 -25.55 10.66
N LYS A 145 -0.77 -26.21 9.72
CA LYS A 145 -0.36 -27.62 9.88
C LYS A 145 1.12 -27.65 10.22
N ILE A 146 1.46 -28.23 11.36
CA ILE A 146 2.85 -28.42 11.79
C ILE A 146 3.47 -29.50 10.89
N LEU A 147 4.57 -29.16 10.22
CA LEU A 147 5.40 -30.10 9.47
C LEU A 147 6.57 -30.51 10.36
N GLU A 148 6.60 -31.77 10.77
CA GLU A 148 7.78 -32.37 11.39
C GLU A 148 8.64 -33.00 10.29
N MET A 149 9.82 -32.42 10.04
CA MET A 149 10.86 -33.07 9.22
C MET A 149 11.85 -33.77 10.14
N GLY A 150 11.76 -35.10 10.21
CA GLY A 150 12.79 -35.94 10.81
C GLY A 150 13.93 -36.15 9.82
N VAL A 151 15.17 -35.84 10.23
CA VAL A 151 16.37 -36.31 9.52
C VAL A 151 16.76 -37.65 10.13
N ASN A 152 16.46 -38.70 9.37
CA ASN A 152 16.96 -40.08 9.40
C ASN A 152 15.93 -41.17 9.71
N GLU A 153 15.74 -41.97 8.65
CA GLU A 153 15.65 -43.42 8.63
C GLU A 153 14.55 -44.04 9.49
N ASN A 154 13.30 -43.91 9.02
CA ASN A 154 12.45 -45.06 8.68
C ASN A 154 11.04 -44.53 8.35
N TYR A 155 10.73 -44.43 7.05
CA TYR A 155 9.35 -44.31 6.61
C TYR A 155 9.11 -45.31 5.48
N GLU A 156 8.17 -46.23 5.73
CA GLU A 156 7.47 -46.95 4.67
C GLU A 156 6.74 -45.91 3.81
N ALA A 157 6.96 -46.00 2.50
CA ALA A 157 6.48 -45.06 1.52
C ALA A 157 4.95 -44.93 1.57
N SER A 158 4.46 -43.78 2.02
CA SER A 158 3.18 -43.26 1.57
C SER A 158 3.49 -42.16 0.55
N GLU A 159 3.35 -42.50 -0.73
CA GLU A 159 3.36 -41.52 -1.82
C GLU A 159 2.39 -40.39 -1.49
N LEU A 160 2.91 -39.17 -1.55
CA LEU A 160 2.18 -37.95 -1.26
C LEU A 160 1.42 -37.55 -2.52
N LEU A 161 0.13 -37.89 -2.58
CA LEU A 161 -0.74 -37.41 -3.64
C LEU A 161 -1.22 -36.00 -3.27
N ILE A 162 -0.57 -34.99 -3.85
CA ILE A 162 -1.04 -33.61 -3.79
C ILE A 162 -2.08 -33.46 -4.90
N SER A 163 -3.35 -33.40 -4.52
CA SER A 163 -4.44 -33.03 -5.44
C SER A 163 -4.94 -31.63 -5.11
N SER A 164 -4.81 -30.72 -6.08
CA SER A 164 -5.52 -29.44 -6.14
C SER A 164 -6.36 -29.44 -7.42
N ASP A 165 -7.56 -28.88 -7.38
CA ASP A 165 -8.39 -28.68 -8.58
C ASP A 165 -7.78 -27.64 -9.54
N ASN A 166 -6.72 -26.93 -9.12
CA ASN A 166 -6.00 -25.97 -9.92
C ASN A 166 -4.48 -26.09 -9.66
N SER A 167 -3.72 -26.53 -10.67
CA SER A 167 -2.29 -26.85 -10.54
C SER A 167 -1.38 -25.62 -10.36
N ASN A 168 -1.90 -24.41 -10.58
CA ASN A 168 -1.14 -23.17 -10.49
C ASN A 168 -1.07 -22.56 -9.07
N ASP A 169 -1.84 -23.07 -8.11
CA ASP A 169 -1.88 -22.57 -6.73
C ASP A 169 -0.90 -23.30 -5.79
N LEU A 170 -0.16 -24.28 -6.30
CA LEU A 170 0.80 -25.06 -5.54
C LEU A 170 2.21 -24.50 -5.72
N HIS A 171 2.59 -23.58 -4.84
CA HIS A 171 3.99 -23.21 -4.65
C HIS A 171 4.48 -23.68 -3.28
N VAL A 172 5.47 -24.57 -3.27
CA VAL A 172 6.11 -25.07 -2.06
C VAL A 172 7.48 -24.41 -1.96
N GLU A 173 7.64 -23.47 -1.04
CA GLU A 173 8.97 -22.93 -0.71
C GLU A 173 9.56 -23.70 0.48
N PRO A 174 10.75 -24.32 0.33
CA PRO A 174 11.42 -24.98 1.44
C PRO A 174 11.97 -23.93 2.42
N THR A 175 11.50 -23.95 3.65
CA THR A 175 12.11 -23.16 4.74
C THR A 175 13.14 -24.01 5.46
N VAL A 176 14.42 -23.65 5.37
CA VAL A 176 15.48 -24.28 6.17
C VAL A 176 15.58 -23.55 7.50
N ALA A 177 15.14 -24.18 8.58
CA ALA A 177 15.37 -23.68 9.93
C ALA A 177 16.83 -23.96 10.34
N ILE A 178 17.58 -22.89 10.67
CA ILE A 178 18.88 -23.02 11.34
C ILE A 178 18.59 -23.17 12.83
N ALA A 179 18.90 -24.34 13.39
CA ALA A 179 18.83 -24.58 14.83
C ALA A 179 20.00 -23.88 15.56
N ASN A 180 19.72 -23.21 16.68
CA ASN A 180 20.71 -22.70 17.62
C ASN A 180 21.20 -23.80 18.55
#